data_AF-A0A6A5VBT8-F1
#
_entry.id   AF-A0A6A5VBT8-F1
#
_cell.length_a   1.000
_cell.length_b   1.000
_cell.length_c   1.000
_cell.angle_alpha   90.00
_cell.angle_beta   90.00
_cell.angle_gamma   90.00
#
_symmetry.space_group_name_H-M   'P 1'
#
loop_
_entity.id
_entity.type
_entity.pdbx_description
1 polymer ?
#
loop_
_entity_poly.entity_id
_entity_poly.type
_entity_poly.pdbx_seq_one_letter_code
_entity_poly.pdbx_strand_id
1 'polypeptide(L)'
;EAIARFPNLRDAELWMGDECYHPHYDSGCDQNYMYRSDYQNLFFEALKDAKGVDFLTLKNVQDEILTETGSEADTEAVRCRLKRFHIMIVTDECSASPAGKADKEELQLCFNSLLKKHWLEPLQTQLTHLTVYCDTYWGVYPFTDIRTVHFPHLVSLALGNWTIAHDWQFDWISSHGETLQELILDDVCIVYAMMMPEKMVEENWPSMP
;
A
#
# COMPACT_ATOMS: atom_id res chain seq x y z
N GLU A 1 22.84 13.38 4.25
CA GLU A 1 23.11 14.66 4.96
C GLU A 1 22.39 15.91 4.45
N ALA A 2 22.01 16.06 3.17
CA ALA A 2 21.44 17.32 2.68
C ALA A 2 19.99 17.61 3.17
N ILE A 3 19.12 16.60 3.26
CA ILE A 3 17.67 16.78 3.50
C ILE A 3 17.36 17.17 4.95
N ALA A 4 18.08 16.62 5.94
CA ALA A 4 17.88 16.92 7.36
C ALA A 4 18.16 18.40 7.71
N ARG A 5 18.80 19.16 6.82
CA ARG A 5 19.09 20.59 7.00
C ARG A 5 17.89 21.50 6.78
N PHE A 6 16.76 20.97 6.31
CA PHE A 6 15.52 21.72 6.13
C PHE A 6 14.64 21.59 7.39
N PRO A 7 14.72 22.53 8.36
CA PRO A 7 14.05 22.38 9.66
C PRO A 7 12.51 22.41 9.59
N ASN A 8 11.97 22.92 8.48
CA ASN A 8 10.53 23.02 8.23
C ASN A 8 10.02 21.95 7.26
N LEU A 9 10.86 20.99 6.87
CA LEU A 9 10.42 19.88 6.02
C LEU A 9 9.46 18.98 6.81
N ARG A 10 8.20 18.91 6.36
CA ARG A 10 7.12 18.12 6.97
C ARG A 10 6.62 17.01 6.07
N ASP A 11 6.80 17.17 4.78
CA ASP A 11 6.24 16.34 3.73
C ASP A 11 7.38 15.87 2.81
N ALA A 12 7.33 14.60 2.43
CA ALA A 12 8.24 13.99 1.49
C ALA A 12 7.47 13.05 0.56
N GLU A 13 7.71 13.21 -0.74
CA GLU A 13 7.10 12.40 -1.79
C GLU A 13 8.17 11.71 -2.61
N LEU A 14 8.02 10.40 -2.80
CA LEU A 14 8.74 9.63 -3.81
C LEU A 14 7.74 9.28 -4.91
N TRP A 15 8.03 9.73 -6.14
CA TRP A 15 7.17 9.48 -7.29
C TRP A 15 7.96 8.77 -8.39
N MET A 16 7.55 7.54 -8.68
CA MET A 16 8.06 6.72 -9.78
C MET A 16 7.11 6.78 -10.99
N GLY A 17 7.56 6.33 -12.16
CA GLY A 17 6.70 6.12 -13.32
C GLY A 17 5.54 5.18 -12.97
N ASP A 18 4.41 5.32 -13.66
CA ASP A 18 3.26 4.42 -13.55
C ASP A 18 3.49 3.09 -14.27
N GLU A 19 4.32 3.08 -15.31
CA GLU A 19 4.73 1.85 -15.99
C GLU A 19 5.79 1.08 -15.18
N CYS A 20 5.50 -0.15 -14.78
CA CYS A 20 6.46 -1.07 -14.17
C CYS A 20 6.46 -2.43 -14.87
N TYR A 21 7.63 -3.07 -14.83
CA TYR A 21 7.88 -4.34 -15.49
C TYR A 21 8.58 -5.30 -14.54
N HIS A 22 8.22 -6.58 -14.60
CA HIS A 22 8.93 -7.60 -13.83
C HIS A 22 10.43 -7.56 -14.19
N PRO A 23 11.35 -7.77 -13.22
CA PRO A 23 12.80 -7.77 -13.45
C PRO A 23 13.33 -8.73 -14.52
N HIS A 24 12.51 -9.65 -15.03
CA HIS A 24 12.89 -10.60 -16.07
C HIS A 24 12.49 -10.17 -17.49
N TYR A 25 11.71 -9.10 -17.63
CA TYR A 25 11.38 -8.52 -18.93
C TYR A 25 12.33 -7.37 -19.26
N ASP A 26 13.04 -7.49 -20.39
CA ASP A 26 13.73 -6.36 -21.00
C ASP A 26 12.68 -5.48 -21.71
N SER A 27 12.05 -4.60 -20.93
CA SER A 27 10.97 -3.74 -21.40
C SER A 27 11.46 -2.46 -22.06
N GLY A 28 12.77 -2.18 -22.04
CA GLY A 28 13.32 -0.87 -22.41
C GLY A 28 12.85 0.27 -21.51
N CYS A 29 12.25 -0.04 -20.35
CA CYS A 29 11.80 0.95 -19.38
C CYS A 29 12.99 1.57 -18.65
N ASP A 30 13.05 2.90 -18.62
CA ASP A 30 14.09 3.66 -17.93
C ASP A 30 14.08 3.41 -16.40
N GLN A 31 12.93 3.06 -15.83
CA GLN A 31 12.74 2.78 -14.41
C GLN A 31 12.51 1.29 -14.14
N ASN A 32 13.48 0.46 -14.51
CA ASN A 32 13.47 -0.96 -14.20
C ASN A 32 13.49 -1.24 -12.68
N TYR A 33 13.30 -2.51 -12.30
CA TYR A 33 13.30 -2.95 -10.90
C TYR A 33 14.47 -2.39 -10.08
N MET A 34 15.70 -2.55 -10.58
CA MET A 34 16.91 -2.12 -9.85
C MET A 34 16.93 -0.61 -9.64
N TYR A 35 16.54 0.17 -10.66
CA TYR A 35 16.39 1.62 -10.53
C TYR A 35 15.38 1.96 -9.43
N ARG A 36 14.19 1.37 -9.45
CA ARG A 36 13.16 1.66 -8.45
C ARG A 36 13.62 1.31 -7.04
N SER A 37 14.22 0.13 -6.88
CA SER A 37 14.82 -0.36 -5.63
C SER A 37 15.86 0.62 -5.07
N ASP A 38 16.87 0.95 -5.87
CA ASP A 38 17.98 1.80 -5.47
C ASP A 38 17.49 3.21 -5.09
N TYR A 39 16.54 3.76 -5.84
CA TYR A 39 15.98 5.08 -5.56
C TYR A 39 15.11 5.07 -4.29
N GLN A 40 14.33 4.02 -4.05
CA GLN A 40 13.55 3.89 -2.81
C GLN A 40 14.48 3.77 -1.60
N ASN A 41 15.51 2.92 -1.68
CA ASN A 41 16.52 2.79 -0.63
C ASN A 41 17.21 4.12 -0.32
N LEU A 42 17.67 4.82 -1.36
CA LEU A 42 18.32 6.12 -1.23
C LEU A 42 17.39 7.18 -0.62
N PHE A 43 16.10 7.15 -1.00
CA PHE A 43 15.10 8.07 -0.48
C PHE A 43 14.92 7.90 1.04
N PHE A 44 14.76 6.66 1.53
CA PHE A 44 14.64 6.40 2.97
C PHE A 44 15.93 6.67 3.74
N GLU A 45 17.09 6.34 3.16
CA GLU A 45 18.38 6.68 3.75
C GLU A 45 18.52 8.20 3.92
N ALA A 46 18.06 8.99 2.96
CA ALA A 46 18.09 10.45 3.04
C ALA A 46 17.07 11.02 4.03
N LEU A 47 15.93 10.35 4.22
CA LEU A 47 14.86 10.78 5.13
C LEU A 47 15.07 10.41 6.59
N LYS A 48 15.84 9.38 6.93
CA LYS A 48 15.97 8.91 8.33
C LYS A 48 16.26 10.01 9.34
N ASP A 49 17.12 10.95 8.98
CA ASP A 49 17.54 12.07 9.83
C ASP A 49 16.61 13.30 9.77
N ALA A 50 15.67 13.34 8.81
CA ALA A 50 14.71 14.41 8.64
C ALA A 50 13.53 14.28 9.63
N LYS A 51 13.80 14.45 10.93
CA LYS A 51 12.87 14.22 12.05
C LYS A 51 11.56 15.03 11.99
N GLY A 52 11.51 16.09 11.20
CA GLY A 52 10.30 16.92 11.01
C GLY A 52 9.27 16.31 10.08
N VAL A 53 9.65 15.35 9.22
CA VAL A 53 8.79 14.73 8.22
C VAL A 53 7.78 13.82 8.90
N ASP A 54 6.51 14.23 8.87
CA ASP A 54 5.36 13.52 9.42
C ASP A 54 4.36 13.10 8.33
N PHE A 55 4.61 13.48 7.09
CA PHE A 55 3.84 13.08 5.93
C PHE A 55 4.74 12.44 4.89
N LEU A 56 4.39 11.23 4.50
CA LEU A 56 5.04 10.48 3.45
C LEU A 56 4.04 10.11 2.36
N THR A 57 4.38 10.42 1.12
CA THR A 57 3.70 9.92 -0.07
C THR A 57 4.63 9.02 -0.88
N LEU A 58 4.18 7.80 -1.15
CA LEU A 58 4.83 6.83 -2.01
C LEU A 58 3.96 6.58 -3.24
N LYS A 59 4.34 7.15 -4.37
CA LYS A 59 3.52 7.14 -5.59
C LYS A 59 4.14 6.24 -6.64
N ASN A 60 3.33 5.31 -7.14
CA ASN A 60 3.72 4.27 -8.09
C ASN A 60 4.84 3.35 -7.57
N VAL A 61 4.71 2.91 -6.32
CA VAL A 61 5.60 1.87 -5.78
C VAL A 61 5.20 0.54 -6.38
N GLN A 62 6.15 -0.17 -6.99
CA GLN A 62 5.91 -1.51 -7.51
C GLN A 62 5.65 -2.47 -6.35
N ASP A 63 4.63 -3.33 -6.50
CA ASP A 63 4.24 -4.36 -5.55
C ASP A 63 5.40 -5.23 -5.02
N GLU A 64 6.35 -5.57 -5.89
CA GLU A 64 7.56 -6.35 -5.56
C GLU A 64 8.52 -5.65 -4.58
N ILE A 65 8.59 -4.32 -4.61
CA ILE A 65 9.61 -3.55 -3.87
C ILE A 65 9.03 -2.80 -2.67
N LEU A 66 7.80 -3.14 -2.26
CA LEU A 66 7.09 -2.47 -1.17
C LEU A 66 7.89 -2.42 0.14
N THR A 67 8.82 -3.36 0.32
CA THR A 67 9.68 -3.50 1.50
C THR A 67 11.08 -2.95 1.31
N GLU A 68 11.46 -2.51 0.12
CA GLU A 68 12.81 -2.04 -0.20
C GLU A 68 12.97 -0.56 0.18
N THR A 69 12.90 -0.28 1.48
CA THR A 69 12.87 1.07 2.07
C THR A 69 14.18 1.41 2.77
N GLY A 70 15.31 0.92 2.24
CA GLY A 70 16.61 1.00 2.88
C GLY A 70 16.76 -0.06 3.98
N SER A 71 17.57 0.24 5.00
CA SER A 71 17.67 -0.66 6.14
C SER A 71 16.38 -0.60 6.99
N GLU A 72 16.05 -1.70 7.68
CA GLU A 72 14.89 -1.73 8.59
C GLU A 72 14.98 -0.63 9.66
N ALA A 73 16.20 -0.32 10.13
CA ALA A 73 16.43 0.76 11.08
C ALA A 73 16.12 2.14 10.50
N ASP A 74 16.48 2.39 9.23
CA ASP A 74 16.20 3.65 8.54
C ASP A 74 14.69 3.77 8.26
N THR A 75 14.07 2.69 7.83
CA THR A 75 12.61 2.59 7.60
C THR A 75 11.84 2.88 8.87
N GLU A 76 12.20 2.24 9.97
CA GLU A 76 11.56 2.43 11.27
C GLU A 76 11.74 3.86 11.79
N ALA A 77 12.93 4.45 11.60
CA ALA A 77 13.16 5.85 11.95
C ALA A 77 12.21 6.80 11.21
N VAL A 78 11.83 6.49 9.97
CA VAL A 78 10.83 7.24 9.20
C VAL A 78 9.41 6.91 9.69
N ARG A 79 9.02 5.64 9.79
CA ARG A 79 7.66 5.20 10.15
C ARG A 79 7.22 5.71 11.52
N CYS A 80 8.07 5.65 12.54
CA CYS A 80 7.70 5.96 13.93
C CYS A 80 7.26 7.41 14.20
N ARG A 81 7.36 8.31 13.20
CA ARG A 81 6.93 9.71 13.28
C ARG A 81 5.82 10.10 12.29
N LEU A 82 5.46 9.23 11.35
CA LEU A 82 4.43 9.54 10.36
C LEU A 82 3.05 9.73 11.00
N LYS A 83 2.40 10.83 10.65
CA LYS A 83 0.99 11.10 10.92
C LYS A 83 0.13 10.90 9.67
N ARG A 84 0.71 11.09 8.49
CA ARG A 84 0.01 10.98 7.22
C ARG A 84 0.81 10.05 6.32
N PHE A 85 0.14 9.06 5.75
CA PHE A 85 0.77 8.09 4.86
C PHE A 85 -0.11 7.82 3.66
N HIS A 86 0.40 8.18 2.50
CA HIS A 86 -0.27 7.95 1.23
C HIS A 86 0.57 6.98 0.41
N ILE A 87 -0.04 5.92 -0.09
CA ILE A 87 0.61 4.96 -0.97
C ILE A 87 -0.25 4.65 -2.18
N MET A 88 0.39 4.63 -3.34
CA MET A 88 -0.17 4.17 -4.61
C MET A 88 0.71 3.08 -5.17
N ILE A 89 0.17 1.87 -5.22
CA ILE A 89 0.86 0.66 -5.69
C ILE A 89 0.59 0.49 -7.18
N VAL A 90 1.64 0.19 -7.95
CA VAL A 90 1.53 -0.21 -9.36
C VAL A 90 1.94 -1.66 -9.52
N THR A 91 1.32 -2.32 -10.47
CA THR A 91 1.49 -3.75 -10.73
C THR A 91 2.05 -3.97 -12.13
N ASP A 92 2.91 -4.97 -12.27
CA ASP A 92 3.62 -5.19 -13.54
C ASP A 92 2.65 -5.31 -14.73
N GLU A 93 2.89 -4.48 -15.74
CA GLU A 93 2.12 -4.42 -16.98
C GLU A 93 2.36 -5.66 -17.86
N CYS A 94 1.69 -6.77 -17.53
CA CYS A 94 1.61 -7.90 -18.46
C CYS A 94 0.66 -7.58 -19.61
N SER A 95 1.18 -6.94 -20.66
CA SER A 95 0.44 -6.65 -21.91
C SER A 95 -0.08 -7.91 -22.62
N ALA A 96 0.47 -9.09 -22.30
CA ALA A 96 0.07 -10.37 -22.88
C ALA A 96 -1.23 -10.94 -22.29
N SER A 97 -1.61 -10.58 -21.05
CA SER A 97 -2.86 -11.03 -20.43
C SER A 97 -3.26 -10.13 -19.24
N PRO A 98 -4.22 -9.21 -19.44
CA PRO A 98 -4.78 -8.42 -18.34
C PRO A 98 -5.40 -9.29 -17.24
N ALA A 99 -5.99 -10.44 -17.60
CA ALA A 99 -6.63 -11.35 -16.65
C ALA A 99 -5.61 -12.04 -15.72
N GLY A 100 -4.39 -12.31 -16.21
CA GLY A 100 -3.34 -12.95 -15.42
C GLY A 100 -2.60 -12.00 -14.48
N LYS A 101 -2.89 -10.68 -14.49
CA LYS A 101 -2.26 -9.72 -13.56
C LYS A 101 -2.64 -10.03 -12.11
N ALA A 102 -3.91 -10.33 -11.87
CA ALA A 102 -4.42 -10.60 -10.53
C ALA A 102 -3.85 -11.87 -9.90
N ASP A 103 -3.43 -12.84 -10.73
CA ASP A 103 -2.89 -14.13 -10.28
C ASP A 103 -1.38 -14.09 -9.96
N LYS A 104 -0.70 -12.96 -10.16
CA LYS A 104 0.74 -12.83 -9.91
C LYS A 104 1.07 -13.03 -8.43
N GLU A 105 2.08 -13.85 -8.16
CA GLU A 105 2.48 -14.21 -6.80
C GLU A 105 2.95 -12.98 -6.01
N GLU A 106 3.61 -12.05 -6.68
CA GLU A 106 4.12 -10.80 -6.14
C GLU A 106 2.99 -9.89 -5.66
N LEU A 107 1.96 -9.75 -6.50
CA LEU A 107 0.74 -9.00 -6.18
C LEU A 107 0.00 -9.64 -4.99
N GLN A 108 -0.16 -10.96 -5.01
CA GLN A 108 -0.79 -11.70 -3.93
C GLN A 108 0.01 -11.53 -2.62
N LEU A 109 1.34 -11.65 -2.65
CA LEU A 109 2.20 -11.48 -1.49
C LEU A 109 2.14 -10.05 -0.93
N CYS A 110 2.14 -9.05 -1.81
CA CYS A 110 2.03 -7.63 -1.49
C CYS A 110 0.81 -7.37 -0.60
N PHE A 111 -0.38 -7.79 -1.05
CA PHE A 111 -1.65 -7.51 -0.36
C PHE A 111 -1.98 -8.50 0.76
N ASN A 112 -1.63 -9.78 0.63
CA ASN A 112 -1.89 -10.77 1.69
C ASN A 112 -0.97 -10.57 2.90
N SER A 113 0.20 -9.93 2.74
CA SER A 113 1.19 -9.84 3.81
C SER A 113 1.96 -8.53 3.88
N LEU A 114 2.64 -8.12 2.80
CA LEU A 114 3.68 -7.10 2.90
C LEU A 114 3.13 -5.73 3.28
N LEU A 115 2.04 -5.29 2.64
CA LEU A 115 1.40 -4.00 2.92
C LEU A 115 0.99 -3.88 4.38
N LYS A 116 0.32 -4.91 4.88
CA LYS A 116 -0.11 -4.96 6.28
C LYS A 116 1.09 -4.93 7.23
N LYS A 117 2.04 -5.84 7.07
CA LYS A 117 3.15 -6.05 8.01
C LYS A 117 4.15 -4.89 8.02
N HIS A 118 4.47 -4.33 6.84
CA HIS A 118 5.51 -3.31 6.74
C HIS A 118 4.98 -1.89 6.87
N TRP A 119 3.72 -1.64 6.52
CA TRP A 119 3.18 -0.28 6.49
C TRP A 119 2.03 -0.09 7.45
N LEU A 120 1.00 -0.93 7.40
CA LEU A 120 -0.22 -0.66 8.17
C LEU A 120 -0.03 -0.93 9.67
N GLU A 121 0.51 -2.09 10.04
CA GLU A 121 0.69 -2.50 11.43
C GLU A 121 1.60 -1.56 12.24
N PRO A 122 2.77 -1.13 11.73
CA PRO A 122 3.67 -0.23 12.48
C PRO A 122 3.09 1.16 12.70
N LEU A 123 2.15 1.60 11.86
CA LEU A 123 1.62 2.97 11.87
C LEU A 123 0.33 3.14 12.68
N GLN A 124 -0.23 2.03 13.19
CA GLN A 124 -1.55 1.98 13.85
C GLN A 124 -1.78 3.08 14.89
N THR A 125 -0.83 3.25 15.82
CA THR A 125 -1.04 4.07 17.02
C THR A 125 -0.98 5.58 16.79
N GLN A 126 -0.58 6.02 15.60
CA GLN A 126 -0.19 7.41 15.36
C GLN A 126 -0.80 8.05 14.11
N LEU A 127 -1.27 7.23 13.16
CA LEU A 127 -1.74 7.71 11.87
C LEU A 127 -3.06 8.47 12.00
N THR A 128 -3.16 9.58 11.28
CA THR A 128 -4.37 10.41 11.17
C THR A 128 -4.91 10.48 9.74
N HIS A 129 -4.08 10.27 8.72
CA HIS A 129 -4.54 10.22 7.33
C HIS A 129 -3.91 9.03 6.62
N LEU A 130 -4.75 8.16 6.06
CA LEU A 130 -4.34 6.99 5.28
C LEU A 130 -4.93 7.09 3.89
N THR A 131 -4.07 6.96 2.88
CA THR A 131 -4.50 6.73 1.50
C THR A 131 -3.85 5.45 0.99
N VAL A 132 -4.66 4.48 0.52
CA VAL A 132 -4.17 3.26 -0.13
C VAL A 132 -4.84 3.12 -1.49
N TYR A 133 -4.05 3.20 -2.54
CA TYR A 133 -4.47 3.05 -3.91
C TYR A 133 -3.66 1.95 -4.59
N CYS A 134 -4.26 1.30 -5.57
CA CYS A 134 -3.59 0.39 -6.47
C CYS A 134 -4.09 0.62 -7.89
N ASP A 135 -3.26 0.41 -8.89
CA ASP A 135 -3.64 0.48 -10.31
C ASP A 135 -4.58 -0.66 -10.76
N THR A 136 -4.82 -1.65 -9.88
CA THR A 136 -5.79 -2.73 -10.06
C THR A 136 -6.70 -2.89 -8.83
N TYR A 137 -7.80 -3.62 -8.97
CA TYR A 137 -8.68 -3.95 -7.85
C TYR A 137 -7.97 -4.81 -6.80
N TRP A 138 -8.22 -4.54 -5.52
CA TRP A 138 -7.67 -5.29 -4.37
C TRP A 138 -8.69 -5.44 -3.23
N GLY A 139 -8.34 -6.17 -2.17
CA GLY A 139 -9.19 -6.38 -0.99
C GLY A 139 -9.83 -7.77 -0.97
N VAL A 140 -10.48 -8.16 -2.07
CA VAL A 140 -11.06 -9.50 -2.24
C VAL A 140 -10.15 -10.41 -3.06
N TYR A 141 -9.63 -9.89 -4.18
CA TYR A 141 -8.64 -10.57 -5.01
C TYR A 141 -7.70 -9.53 -5.66
N PRO A 142 -6.42 -9.44 -5.24
CA PRO A 142 -5.80 -10.18 -4.14
C PRO A 142 -6.51 -9.95 -2.81
N PHE A 143 -6.56 -11.00 -1.99
CA PHE A 143 -7.16 -10.89 -0.66
C PHE A 143 -6.32 -9.97 0.23
N THR A 144 -6.97 -9.23 1.13
CA THR A 144 -6.27 -8.27 2.00
C THR A 144 -6.93 -8.23 3.37
N ASP A 145 -6.43 -9.06 4.29
CA ASP A 145 -7.00 -9.13 5.64
C ASP A 145 -6.44 -8.07 6.59
N ILE A 146 -7.14 -6.95 6.67
CA ILE A 146 -6.83 -5.83 7.57
C ILE A 146 -7.67 -5.82 8.85
N ARG A 147 -8.41 -6.88 9.17
CA ARG A 147 -9.30 -6.95 10.36
C ARG A 147 -8.56 -6.71 11.68
N THR A 148 -7.27 -7.08 11.74
CA THR A 148 -6.44 -6.90 12.94
C THR A 148 -5.75 -5.54 13.01
N VAL A 149 -5.95 -4.67 12.02
CA VAL A 149 -5.36 -3.33 11.96
C VAL A 149 -6.38 -2.30 12.41
N HIS A 150 -6.05 -1.48 13.39
CA HIS A 150 -6.91 -0.39 13.86
C HIS A 150 -6.13 0.90 14.09
N PHE A 151 -6.72 2.03 13.69
CA PHE A 151 -6.09 3.35 13.71
C PHE A 151 -6.89 4.30 14.62
N PRO A 152 -6.64 4.33 15.95
CA PRO A 152 -7.48 5.05 16.93
C PRO A 152 -7.50 6.59 16.77
N HIS A 153 -6.73 7.15 15.82
CA HIS A 153 -6.65 8.59 15.58
C HIS A 153 -6.92 8.95 14.11
N LEU A 154 -7.48 8.02 13.33
CA LEU A 154 -7.70 8.20 11.91
C LEU A 154 -8.79 9.24 11.65
N VAL A 155 -8.42 10.34 10.99
CA VAL A 155 -9.30 11.45 10.64
C VAL A 155 -9.75 11.35 9.19
N SER A 156 -8.85 10.93 8.29
CA SER A 156 -9.14 10.75 6.86
C SER A 156 -8.70 9.38 6.38
N LEU A 157 -9.58 8.71 5.63
CA LEU A 157 -9.33 7.43 4.98
C LEU A 157 -9.72 7.53 3.51
N ALA A 158 -8.76 7.26 2.62
CA ALA A 158 -8.99 7.15 1.19
C ALA A 158 -8.59 5.76 0.69
N LEU A 159 -9.52 5.10 0.00
CA LEU A 159 -9.32 3.78 -0.59
C LEU A 159 -9.66 3.84 -2.08
N GLY A 160 -8.66 3.56 -2.91
CA GLY A 160 -8.79 3.51 -4.37
C GLY A 160 -8.77 2.06 -4.87
N ASN A 161 -9.68 1.71 -5.79
CA ASN A 161 -9.79 0.36 -6.36
C ASN A 161 -10.00 -0.76 -5.30
N TRP A 162 -10.49 -0.41 -4.12
CA TRP A 162 -10.78 -1.39 -3.09
C TRP A 162 -12.10 -2.11 -3.41
N THR A 163 -12.11 -3.44 -3.27
CA THR A 163 -13.28 -4.28 -3.54
C THR A 163 -13.91 -4.70 -2.23
N ILE A 164 -15.21 -4.48 -2.09
CA ILE A 164 -16.03 -4.84 -0.92
C ILE A 164 -16.95 -5.99 -1.30
N ALA A 165 -16.81 -7.14 -0.62
CA ALA A 165 -17.66 -8.31 -0.79
C ALA A 165 -18.20 -8.88 0.54
N HIS A 166 -17.77 -8.36 1.69
CA HIS A 166 -18.19 -8.87 2.99
C HIS A 166 -18.36 -7.76 4.03
N ASP A 167 -19.34 -7.93 4.93
CA ASP A 167 -19.67 -7.00 6.02
C ASP A 167 -18.48 -6.58 6.88
N TRP A 168 -17.47 -7.44 7.10
CA TRP A 168 -16.33 -7.08 7.94
C TRP A 168 -15.58 -5.87 7.40
N GLN A 169 -15.63 -5.64 6.08
CA GLN A 169 -14.98 -4.50 5.43
C GLN A 169 -15.68 -3.18 5.81
N PHE A 170 -17.01 -3.19 5.89
CA PHE A 170 -17.78 -2.08 6.43
C PHE A 170 -17.59 -1.93 7.94
N ASP A 171 -17.54 -3.05 8.68
CA ASP A 171 -17.28 -3.03 10.12
C ASP A 171 -15.89 -2.45 10.42
N TRP A 172 -14.90 -2.78 9.60
CA TRP A 172 -13.54 -2.26 9.71
C TRP A 172 -13.53 -0.74 9.53
N ILE A 173 -14.13 -0.20 8.47
CA ILE A 173 -14.26 1.26 8.29
C ILE A 173 -15.02 1.88 9.48
N SER A 174 -16.14 1.28 9.86
CA SER A 174 -17.00 1.80 10.93
C SER A 174 -16.32 1.76 12.29
N SER A 175 -15.35 0.87 12.50
CA SER A 175 -14.55 0.80 13.73
C SER A 175 -13.80 2.10 14.04
N HIS A 176 -13.50 2.91 13.03
CA HIS A 176 -12.82 4.21 13.19
C HIS A 176 -13.79 5.39 13.38
N GLY A 177 -15.11 5.14 13.44
CA GLY A 177 -16.16 6.17 13.39
C GLY A 177 -16.12 7.22 14.50
N GLU A 178 -15.43 6.97 15.62
CA GLU A 178 -15.24 7.99 16.68
C GLU A 178 -14.32 9.14 16.24
N THR A 179 -13.38 8.88 15.32
CA THR A 179 -12.35 9.85 14.90
C THR A 179 -12.41 10.21 13.42
N LEU A 180 -12.94 9.31 12.58
CA LEU A 180 -13.01 9.46 11.14
C LEU A 180 -13.98 10.58 10.75
N GLN A 181 -13.48 11.57 10.02
CA GLN A 181 -14.22 12.75 9.55
C GLN A 181 -14.36 12.77 8.03
N GLU A 182 -13.43 12.12 7.32
CA GLU A 182 -13.42 12.04 5.87
C GLU A 182 -13.23 10.59 5.42
N LEU A 183 -14.12 10.14 4.53
CA LEU A 183 -14.04 8.85 3.88
C LEU A 183 -14.14 9.08 2.36
N ILE A 184 -13.10 8.69 1.64
CA ILE A 184 -13.02 8.76 0.18
C ILE A 184 -12.96 7.33 -0.35
N LEU A 185 -13.97 6.98 -1.13
CA LEU A 185 -14.04 5.69 -1.84
C LEU A 185 -14.00 6.00 -3.33
N ASP A 186 -12.86 5.72 -3.95
CA ASP A 186 -12.58 6.06 -5.34
C ASP A 186 -12.47 4.79 -6.18
N ASP A 187 -13.28 4.69 -7.21
CA ASP A 187 -13.44 3.48 -8.05
C ASP A 187 -13.53 2.18 -7.22
N VAL A 188 -14.28 2.24 -6.12
CA VAL A 188 -14.52 1.08 -5.24
C VAL A 188 -15.61 0.19 -5.84
N CYS A 189 -15.34 -1.12 -5.88
CA CYS A 189 -16.31 -2.11 -6.35
C CYS A 189 -17.05 -2.75 -5.18
N ILE A 190 -18.38 -2.69 -5.17
CA ILE A 190 -19.21 -3.42 -4.19
C ILE A 190 -19.80 -4.64 -4.89
N VAL A 191 -19.36 -5.82 -4.46
CA VAL A 191 -19.69 -7.11 -5.05
C VAL A 191 -20.93 -7.68 -4.38
N TYR A 192 -21.99 -7.86 -5.17
CA TYR A 192 -23.20 -8.56 -4.73
C TYR A 192 -23.08 -10.09 -4.84
N ALA A 193 -22.38 -10.57 -5.88
CA ALA A 193 -22.13 -11.98 -6.11
C ALA A 193 -20.82 -12.14 -6.88
N MET A 194 -20.02 -13.15 -6.52
CA MET A 194 -18.78 -13.51 -7.18
C MET A 194 -18.69 -15.02 -7.29
N MET A 195 -18.12 -15.51 -8.38
CA MET A 195 -17.72 -16.90 -8.52
C MET A 195 -16.22 -16.99 -8.25
N MET A 196 -15.84 -17.76 -7.22
CA MET A 196 -14.44 -18.00 -6.86
C MET A 196 -14.13 -19.49 -6.87
N PRO A 197 -12.89 -19.89 -7.19
CA PRO A 197 -12.44 -21.26 -6.98
C PRO A 197 -12.57 -21.67 -5.51
N GLU A 198 -13.08 -22.89 -5.24
CA GLU A 198 -13.33 -23.42 -3.89
C GLU A 198 -12.13 -23.26 -2.96
N LYS A 199 -10.92 -23.58 -3.44
CA LYS A 199 -9.68 -23.41 -2.68
C LYS A 199 -9.47 -21.97 -2.16
N MET A 200 -9.77 -20.95 -2.97
CA MET A 200 -9.62 -19.55 -2.54
C MET A 200 -10.67 -19.15 -1.49
N VAL A 201 -11.86 -19.74 -1.57
CA VAL A 201 -12.92 -19.54 -0.57
C VAL A 201 -12.50 -20.17 0.75
N GLU A 202 -12.01 -21.40 0.75
CA GLU A 202 -11.54 -22.08 1.96
C GLU A 202 -10.39 -21.33 2.64
N GLU A 203 -9.43 -20.81 1.87
CA GLU A 203 -8.25 -20.11 2.39
C GLU A 203 -8.58 -18.72 2.97
N ASN A 204 -9.40 -17.93 2.27
CA ASN A 204 -9.60 -16.51 2.59
C ASN A 204 -10.96 -16.21 3.22
N TRP A 205 -11.94 -17.10 3.03
CA TRP A 205 -13.34 -16.90 3.38
C TRP A 205 -13.97 -18.15 4.02
N PRO A 206 -13.36 -18.75 5.07
CA PRO A 206 -13.76 -20.06 5.60
C PRO A 206 -15.17 -20.09 6.22
N SER A 207 -15.80 -18.92 6.42
CA SER A 207 -17.17 -18.79 6.92
C SER A 207 -18.21 -18.57 5.83
N MET A 208 -17.82 -18.45 4.56
CA MET A 208 -18.76 -18.43 3.44
C MET A 208 -19.25 -19.86 3.12
N PRO A 209 -20.56 -20.06 2.86
CA PRO A 209 -21.14 -21.36 2.57
C PRO A 209 -20.71 -21.95 1.22
#